data_AF-A0A6P2AMY8-F1
#
_entry.id   AF-A0A6P2AMY8-F1
#
_cell.length_a   1.000
_cell.length_b   1.000
_cell.length_c   1.000
_cell.angle_alpha   90.00
_cell.angle_beta   90.00
_cell.angle_gamma   90.00
#
_symmetry.space_group_name_H-M   'P 1'
#
loop_
_entity.id
_entity.type
_entity.pdbx_description
1 polymer ?
#
loop_
_entity_poly.entity_id
_entity_poly.type
_entity_poly.pdbx_seq_one_letter_code
_entity_poly.pdbx_strand_id
1 'polypeptide(L)'
;MTSIAREPTRELQQLLQERRGWAARLVEDARYLDPSDAALLRSVYDHGMSATQLARAVGAKPYALQRRLRRIVQRMTSPEFRYVLRHRRTWPDQRRKIVEAVFLRGEGQRPTAATCGVTVHRVRQEIDRVRLAVEFERAQRAAG
;
A
#
# COMPACT_ATOMS: atom_id res chain seq x y z
N MET A 1 -22.86 23.80 35.25
CA MET A 1 -21.73 22.84 35.29
C MET A 1 -20.94 22.98 34.00
N THR A 2 -19.91 23.82 34.01
CA THR A 2 -19.14 24.20 32.82
C THR A 2 -18.14 23.10 32.49
N SER A 3 -18.41 22.35 31.42
CA SER A 3 -17.49 21.35 30.89
C SER A 3 -16.25 22.06 30.35
N ILE A 4 -15.16 22.00 31.10
CA ILE A 4 -13.85 22.47 30.66
C ILE A 4 -13.35 21.45 29.63
N ALA A 5 -13.67 21.70 28.34
CA ALA A 5 -13.02 20.99 27.24
C ALA A 5 -11.53 21.33 27.34
N ARG A 6 -10.73 20.40 27.89
CA ARG A 6 -9.27 20.53 27.91
C ARG A 6 -8.81 20.69 26.47
N GLU A 7 -8.24 21.85 26.15
CA GLU A 7 -7.63 22.07 24.85
C GLU A 7 -6.61 20.95 24.60
N PRO A 8 -6.67 20.27 23.44
CA PRO A 8 -5.69 19.24 23.14
C PRO A 8 -4.30 19.89 23.07
N THR A 9 -3.37 19.39 23.89
CA THR A 9 -1.97 19.83 23.91
C THR A 9 -1.40 19.87 22.49
N ARG A 10 -0.54 20.84 22.17
CA ARG A 10 0.09 20.99 20.84
C ARG A 10 0.67 19.68 20.29
N GLU A 11 1.24 18.84 21.14
CA GLU A 11 1.75 17.50 20.80
C GLU A 11 0.66 16.57 20.23
N LEU A 12 -0.54 16.56 20.83
CA LEU A 12 -1.67 15.75 20.35
C LEU A 12 -2.16 16.24 19.00
N GLN A 13 -2.20 17.56 18.80
CA GLN A 13 -2.57 18.16 17.50
C GLN A 13 -1.58 17.75 16.41
N GLN A 14 -0.28 17.79 16.70
CA GLN A 14 0.77 17.36 15.78
C GLN A 14 0.63 15.88 15.39
N LEU A 15 0.46 14.98 16.37
CA LEU A 15 0.26 13.54 16.11
C LEU A 15 -0.97 13.25 15.25
N LEU A 16 -2.07 13.99 15.47
CA LEU A 16 -3.27 13.87 14.65
C LEU A 16 -3.03 14.37 13.22
N GLN A 17 -2.29 15.46 13.04
CA GLN A 17 -1.94 16.00 11.73
C GLN A 17 -1.04 15.04 10.96
N GLU A 18 -0.03 14.46 11.60
CA GLU A 18 0.85 13.44 11.02
C GLU A 18 0.07 12.20 10.59
N ARG A 19 -0.85 11.72 11.45
CA ARG A 19 -1.74 10.60 11.13
C ARG A 19 -2.65 10.90 9.95
N ARG A 20 -3.22 12.11 9.88
CA ARG A 20 -4.06 12.56 8.75
C ARG A 20 -3.25 12.64 7.45
N GLY A 21 -2.06 13.23 7.48
CA GLY A 21 -1.19 13.32 6.31
C GLY A 21 -0.72 11.94 5.81
N TRP A 22 -0.49 11.00 6.72
CA TRP A 22 -0.22 9.60 6.36
C TRP A 22 -1.43 8.91 5.73
N ALA A 23 -2.62 9.03 6.34
CA ALA A 23 -3.86 8.46 5.81
C ALA A 23 -4.21 9.02 4.42
N ALA A 24 -4.09 10.33 4.23
CA ALA A 24 -4.35 10.98 2.94
C ALA A 24 -3.45 10.42 1.83
N ARG A 25 -2.15 10.22 2.12
CA ARG A 25 -1.22 9.58 1.17
C ARG A 25 -1.60 8.15 0.83
N LEU A 26 -2.05 7.36 1.81
CA LEU A 26 -2.55 6.01 1.53
C LEU A 26 -3.78 6.03 0.62
N VAL A 27 -4.74 6.94 0.86
CA VAL A 27 -5.94 7.08 0.03
C VAL A 27 -5.60 7.51 -1.40
N GLU A 28 -4.65 8.42 -1.57
CA GLU A 28 -4.18 8.83 -2.90
C GLU A 28 -3.53 7.66 -3.65
N ASP A 29 -2.64 6.92 -2.98
CA ASP A 29 -1.94 5.77 -3.55
C ASP A 29 -2.86 4.56 -3.79
N ALA A 30 -4.04 4.53 -3.18
CA ALA A 30 -5.00 3.43 -3.31
C ALA A 30 -5.40 3.17 -4.78
N ARG A 31 -5.31 4.18 -5.66
CA ARG A 31 -5.59 4.05 -7.11
C ARG A 31 -4.67 3.06 -7.84
N TYR A 32 -3.57 2.64 -7.21
CA TYR A 32 -2.62 1.69 -7.77
C TYR A 32 -2.82 0.25 -7.27
N LEU A 33 -3.72 0.05 -6.31
CA LEU A 33 -4.08 -1.27 -5.81
C LEU A 33 -5.08 -1.94 -6.75
N ASP A 34 -5.32 -3.22 -6.52
CA ASP A 34 -6.50 -3.89 -7.04
C ASP A 34 -7.78 -3.14 -6.60
N PRO A 35 -8.83 -3.00 -7.44
CA PRO A 35 -10.04 -2.25 -7.10
C PRO A 35 -10.69 -2.67 -5.77
N SER A 36 -10.67 -3.97 -5.44
CA SER A 36 -11.24 -4.47 -4.18
C SER A 36 -10.41 -4.02 -2.97
N ASP A 37 -9.08 -4.05 -3.08
CA ASP A 37 -8.18 -3.55 -2.04
C ASP A 37 -8.27 -2.02 -1.88
N ALA A 38 -8.39 -1.29 -3.00
CA ALA A 38 -8.55 0.16 -3.02
C ALA A 38 -9.85 0.60 -2.32
N ALA A 39 -10.97 -0.05 -2.65
CA ALA A 39 -12.26 0.21 -2.02
C ALA A 39 -12.21 -0.04 -0.51
N LEU A 40 -11.65 -1.18 -0.10
CA LEU A 40 -11.47 -1.53 1.32
C LEU A 40 -10.65 -0.46 2.07
N LEU A 41 -9.55 0.00 1.48
CA LEU A 41 -8.69 1.01 2.11
C LEU A 41 -9.39 2.37 2.21
N ARG A 42 -10.09 2.81 1.16
CA ARG A 42 -10.87 4.06 1.15
C ARG A 42 -11.99 4.04 2.18
N SER A 43 -12.74 2.94 2.30
CA SER A 43 -13.80 2.83 3.32
C SER A 43 -13.29 3.08 4.73
N VAL A 44 -12.07 2.65 5.04
CA VAL A 44 -11.51 2.82 6.38
C VAL A 44 -10.89 4.21 6.57
N TYR A 45 -10.04 4.66 5.64
CA TYR A 45 -9.24 5.87 5.85
C TYR A 45 -9.89 7.16 5.32
N ASP A 46 -10.80 7.07 4.36
CA ASP A 46 -11.53 8.20 3.77
C ASP A 46 -12.91 8.35 4.40
N HIS A 47 -13.66 7.24 4.52
CA HIS A 47 -15.02 7.24 5.07
C HIS A 47 -15.09 6.96 6.58
N GLY A 48 -13.95 6.70 7.23
CA GLY A 48 -13.89 6.49 8.69
C GLY A 48 -14.62 5.23 9.18
N MET A 49 -14.91 4.26 8.31
CA MET A 49 -15.60 3.04 8.72
C MET A 49 -14.68 2.14 9.53
N SER A 50 -15.19 1.63 10.66
CA SER A 50 -14.49 0.58 11.40
C SER A 50 -14.49 -0.74 10.64
N ALA A 51 -13.49 -1.58 10.89
CA ALA A 51 -13.41 -2.93 10.31
C ALA A 51 -14.65 -3.78 10.62
N THR A 52 -15.27 -3.59 11.78
CA THR A 52 -16.51 -4.28 12.19
C THR A 52 -17.71 -3.83 11.37
N GLN A 53 -17.89 -2.51 11.16
CA GLN A 53 -18.96 -1.98 10.32
C GLN A 53 -18.83 -2.48 8.88
N LEU A 54 -17.62 -2.42 8.32
CA LEU A 54 -17.37 -2.86 6.96
C LEU A 54 -17.57 -4.37 6.81
N ALA A 55 -17.13 -5.17 7.77
CA ALA A 55 -17.33 -6.62 7.79
C ALA A 55 -18.82 -7.00 7.78
N ARG A 56 -19.66 -6.29 8.57
CA ARG A 56 -21.12 -6.48 8.54
C ARG A 56 -21.71 -6.10 7.17
N ALA A 57 -21.28 -4.99 6.59
CA ALA A 57 -21.79 -4.51 5.30
C ALA A 57 -21.51 -5.48 4.14
N VAL A 58 -20.37 -6.19 4.15
CA VAL A 58 -19.96 -7.09 3.06
C VAL A 58 -20.13 -8.58 3.39
N GLY A 59 -20.71 -8.92 4.54
CA GLY A 59 -20.90 -10.31 4.97
C GLY A 59 -19.61 -11.08 5.27
N ALA A 60 -18.53 -10.39 5.65
CA ALA A 60 -17.23 -10.99 5.96
C ALA A 60 -16.98 -11.08 7.48
N LYS A 61 -16.01 -11.91 7.88
CA LYS A 61 -15.57 -11.97 9.28
C LYS A 61 -14.62 -10.79 9.58
N PRO A 62 -14.79 -10.03 10.68
CA PRO A 62 -13.97 -8.86 11.00
C PRO A 62 -12.45 -9.14 11.00
N TYR A 63 -12.01 -10.28 11.56
CA TYR A 63 -10.59 -10.63 11.61
C TYR A 63 -9.98 -10.84 10.22
N ALA A 64 -10.74 -11.37 9.25
CA ALA A 64 -10.24 -11.59 7.90
C ALA A 64 -10.01 -10.25 7.18
N LEU A 65 -10.93 -9.31 7.38
CA LEU A 65 -10.86 -7.95 6.84
C LEU A 65 -9.70 -7.17 7.46
N GLN A 66 -9.51 -7.25 8.78
CA GLN A 66 -8.35 -6.65 9.46
C GLN A 66 -7.03 -7.23 8.96
N ARG A 67 -6.92 -8.56 8.81
CA ARG A 67 -5.71 -9.19 8.25
C ARG A 67 -5.45 -8.77 6.82
N ARG A 68 -6.49 -8.60 6.00
CA ARG A 68 -6.37 -8.08 4.64
C ARG A 68 -5.89 -6.63 4.63
N LEU A 69 -6.55 -5.75 5.39
CA LEU A 69 -6.16 -4.34 5.52
C LEU A 69 -4.72 -4.18 6.00
N ARG A 70 -4.30 -4.93 7.02
CA ARG A 70 -2.91 -4.92 7.52
C ARG A 70 -1.92 -5.28 6.41
N ARG A 71 -2.20 -6.31 5.61
CA ARG A 71 -1.34 -6.70 4.47
C ARG A 71 -1.27 -5.61 3.41
N ILE A 72 -2.40 -4.97 3.08
CA ILE A 72 -2.44 -3.85 2.13
C ILE A 72 -1.56 -2.70 2.63
N VAL A 73 -1.76 -2.26 3.88
CA VAL A 73 -1.00 -1.15 4.47
C VAL A 73 0.49 -1.49 4.51
N GLN A 74 0.85 -2.68 5.00
CA GLN A 74 2.25 -3.16 5.03
C GLN A 74 2.89 -3.12 3.63
N ARG A 75 2.17 -3.57 2.60
CA ARG A 75 2.60 -3.50 1.20
C ARG A 75 2.80 -2.06 0.74
N MET A 76 1.84 -1.16 0.99
CA MET A 76 1.94 0.25 0.58
C MET A 76 3.03 1.05 1.30
N THR A 77 3.38 0.62 2.51
CA THR A 77 4.50 1.16 3.27
C THR A 77 5.82 0.46 2.94
N SER A 78 5.80 -0.57 2.09
CA SER A 78 7.03 -1.27 1.74
C SER A 78 7.92 -0.39 0.86
N PRO A 79 9.25 -0.53 0.99
CA PRO A 79 10.21 0.19 0.16
C PRO A 79 10.04 -0.09 -1.33
N GLU A 80 9.74 -1.34 -1.68
CA GLU A 80 9.54 -1.79 -3.06
C GLU A 80 8.29 -1.15 -3.67
N PHE A 81 7.18 -1.07 -2.92
CA PHE A 81 5.98 -0.37 -3.39
C PHE A 81 6.30 1.09 -3.73
N ARG A 82 7.00 1.78 -2.83
CA ARG A 82 7.38 3.20 -3.01
C ARG A 82 8.34 3.38 -4.17
N TYR A 83 9.29 2.46 -4.34
CA TYR A 83 10.26 2.47 -5.42
C TYR A 83 9.58 2.25 -6.78
N VAL A 84 8.75 1.20 -6.89
CA VAL A 84 7.97 0.91 -8.11
C VAL A 84 7.06 2.09 -8.43
N LEU A 85 6.36 2.65 -7.44
CA LEU A 85 5.47 3.77 -7.65
C LEU A 85 6.20 4.97 -8.28
N ARG A 86 7.43 5.26 -7.85
CA ARG A 86 8.22 6.38 -8.36
C ARG A 86 8.77 6.16 -9.77
N HIS A 87 9.24 4.94 -10.06
CA HIS A 87 10.01 4.66 -11.28
C HIS A 87 9.21 3.99 -12.40
N ARG A 88 8.02 3.43 -12.13
CA ARG A 88 7.26 2.63 -13.11
C ARG A 88 7.02 3.31 -14.47
N ARG A 89 6.95 4.64 -14.51
CA ARG A 89 6.71 5.40 -15.76
C ARG A 89 7.89 5.39 -16.72
N THR A 90 9.11 5.12 -16.24
CA THR A 90 10.32 5.10 -17.06
C THR A 90 10.71 3.69 -17.51
N TRP A 91 10.01 2.66 -17.04
CA TRP A 91 10.32 1.28 -17.37
C TRP A 91 9.67 0.83 -18.68
N PRO A 92 10.31 -0.12 -19.40
CA PRO A 92 9.67 -0.79 -20.52
C PRO A 92 8.34 -1.43 -20.11
N ASP A 93 7.35 -1.37 -21.01
CA ASP A 93 5.97 -1.78 -20.74
C ASP A 93 5.84 -3.17 -20.10
N GLN A 94 6.61 -4.16 -20.58
CA GLN A 94 6.55 -5.51 -20.04
C GLN A 94 7.06 -5.56 -18.58
N ARG A 95 8.19 -4.90 -18.27
CA ARG A 95 8.69 -4.80 -16.90
C ARG A 95 7.66 -4.11 -16.01
N ARG A 96 7.11 -2.98 -16.48
CA ARG A 96 6.08 -2.20 -15.76
C ARG A 96 4.87 -3.08 -15.40
N LYS A 97 4.32 -3.83 -16.36
CA LYS A 97 3.17 -4.72 -16.10
C LYS A 97 3.46 -5.76 -15.02
N ILE A 98 4.62 -6.42 -15.08
CA ILE A 98 5.05 -7.46 -14.12
C ILE A 98 5.19 -6.89 -12.71
N VAL A 99 5.95 -5.81 -12.55
CA VAL A 99 6.26 -5.24 -11.23
C VAL A 99 5.05 -4.54 -10.61
N GLU A 100 4.17 -3.93 -11.40
CA GLU A 100 2.90 -3.37 -10.91
C GLU A 100 1.98 -4.47 -10.38
N ALA A 101 1.87 -5.61 -11.09
CA ALA A 101 1.09 -6.77 -10.65
C ALA A 101 1.56 -7.26 -9.27
N VAL A 102 2.87 -7.45 -9.13
CA VAL A 102 3.44 -8.03 -7.91
C VAL A 102 3.44 -7.04 -6.75
N PHE A 103 4.00 -5.84 -6.95
CA PHE A 103 4.26 -4.93 -5.83
C PHE A 103 3.07 -4.02 -5.53
N LEU A 104 2.33 -3.57 -6.54
CA LEU A 104 1.21 -2.64 -6.32
C LEU A 104 -0.10 -3.41 -6.05
N ARG A 105 -0.42 -4.39 -6.90
CA ARG A 105 -1.64 -5.20 -6.78
C ARG A 105 -1.49 -6.40 -5.84
N GLY A 106 -0.26 -6.85 -5.58
CA GLY A 106 -0.01 -7.99 -4.67
C GLY A 106 -0.32 -9.35 -5.28
N GLU A 107 -0.28 -9.45 -6.60
CA GLU A 107 -0.49 -10.70 -7.31
C GLU A 107 0.66 -11.68 -7.08
N GLY A 108 0.34 -12.98 -7.09
CA GLY A 108 1.36 -14.03 -7.04
C GLY A 108 2.16 -14.12 -8.34
N GLN A 109 3.36 -14.70 -8.27
CA GLN A 109 4.25 -14.83 -9.44
C GLN A 109 3.63 -15.66 -10.58
N ARG A 110 2.91 -16.74 -10.24
CA ARG A 110 2.25 -17.62 -11.23
C ARG A 110 1.10 -16.90 -11.96
N PRO A 111 0.12 -16.29 -11.27
CA PRO A 111 -0.89 -15.44 -11.93
C PRO A 111 -0.26 -14.32 -12.77
N THR A 112 0.75 -13.63 -12.23
CA THR A 112 1.43 -12.55 -12.96
C THR A 112 2.06 -13.05 -14.26
N ALA A 113 2.74 -14.20 -14.21
CA ALA A 113 3.37 -14.83 -15.37
C ALA A 113 2.33 -15.16 -16.45
N ALA A 114 1.20 -15.76 -16.06
CA ALA A 114 0.09 -16.08 -16.96
C ALA A 114 -0.49 -14.81 -17.60
N THR A 115 -0.85 -13.80 -16.80
CA THR A 115 -1.44 -12.53 -17.29
C THR A 115 -0.49 -11.76 -18.19
N CYS A 116 0.82 -11.80 -17.93
CA CYS A 116 1.82 -11.06 -18.69
C CYS A 116 2.40 -11.83 -19.89
N GLY A 117 2.02 -13.09 -20.10
CA GLY A 117 2.56 -13.94 -21.18
C GLY A 117 4.07 -14.19 -21.04
N VAL A 118 4.56 -14.38 -19.81
CA VAL A 118 5.98 -14.65 -19.52
C VAL A 118 6.13 -15.86 -18.61
N THR A 119 7.36 -16.36 -18.48
CA THR A 119 7.65 -17.45 -17.53
C THR A 119 7.72 -16.95 -16.10
N VAL A 120 7.45 -17.84 -15.13
CA VAL A 120 7.62 -17.54 -13.69
C VAL A 120 9.07 -17.14 -13.37
N HIS A 121 10.04 -17.74 -14.05
CA HIS A 121 11.45 -17.37 -13.92
C HIS A 121 11.69 -15.91 -14.30
N ARG A 122 11.10 -15.44 -15.40
CA ARG A 122 11.20 -14.03 -15.80
C ARG A 122 10.57 -13.09 -14.77
N VAL A 123 9.41 -13.45 -14.22
CA VAL A 123 8.79 -12.67 -13.13
C VAL A 123 9.72 -12.57 -11.93
N ARG A 124 10.34 -13.68 -11.52
CA ARG A 124 11.32 -13.71 -10.42
C ARG A 124 12.51 -12.78 -10.70
N GLN A 125 13.09 -12.84 -11.89
CA GLN A 125 14.20 -11.95 -12.27
C GLN A 125 13.84 -10.46 -12.15
N GLU A 126 12.63 -10.05 -12.56
CA GLU A 126 12.20 -8.65 -12.41
C GLU A 126 11.97 -8.26 -10.95
N ILE A 127 11.46 -9.18 -10.11
CA ILE A 127 11.32 -8.96 -8.66
C ILE A 127 12.69 -8.73 -8.03
N ASP A 128 13.67 -9.59 -8.35
CA ASP A 128 15.01 -9.51 -7.76
C ASP A 128 15.73 -8.23 -8.19
N ARG A 129 15.56 -7.79 -9.44
CA ARG A 129 16.07 -6.50 -9.92
C ARG A 129 15.51 -5.31 -9.13
N VAL A 130 14.21 -5.29 -8.86
CA VAL A 130 13.58 -4.23 -8.06
C VAL A 130 14.13 -4.21 -6.64
N ARG A 131 14.27 -5.39 -6.00
CA ARG A 131 14.81 -5.50 -4.64
C ARG A 131 16.25 -5.00 -4.55
N LEU A 132 17.12 -5.43 -5.47
CA LEU A 132 18.50 -4.95 -5.54
C LEU A 132 18.56 -3.43 -5.74
N ALA A 133 17.72 -2.87 -6.61
CA ALA A 133 17.69 -1.43 -6.83
C ALA A 133 17.22 -0.64 -5.58
N VAL A 134 16.25 -1.18 -4.84
CA VAL A 134 15.79 -0.64 -3.56
C VAL A 134 16.88 -0.66 -2.50
N GLU A 135 17.60 -1.78 -2.39
CA GLU A 135 18.73 -1.92 -1.46
C GLU A 135 19.85 -0.93 -1.79
N PHE A 136 20.19 -0.78 -3.07
CA PHE A 136 21.18 0.17 -3.53
C PHE A 136 20.79 1.63 -3.23
N GLU A 137 19.54 2.03 -3.52
CA GLU A 137 19.05 3.38 -3.22
C GLU A 137 19.05 3.68 -1.71
N ARG A 138 18.80 2.65 -0.87
CA ARG A 138 18.87 2.76 0.58
C ARG A 138 20.31 2.92 1.08
N ALA A 139 21.25 2.13 0.54
CA ALA A 139 22.65 2.25 0.88
C ALA A 139 23.21 3.63 0.53
N GLN A 140 22.85 4.16 -0.65
CA GLN A 140 23.24 5.52 -1.06
C GLN A 140 22.72 6.61 -0.11
N ARG A 141 21.46 6.50 0.33
CA ARG A 141 20.89 7.44 1.32
C ARG A 141 21.51 7.37 2.70
N ALA A 142 22.11 6.24 3.07
CA ALA A 142 22.76 6.09 4.37
C ALA A 142 24.20 6.61 4.37
N ALA A 143 24.82 6.75 3.19
CA ALA A 143 26.21 7.18 3.02
C ALA A 143 26.38 8.69 2.78
N GLY A 144 25.29 9.42 2.51
CA GLY A 144 25.29 10.87 2.31
C GLY A 144 24.44 11.56 3.37
#